data_AF-A0AA36HE14-F1
#
_entry.id   AF-A0AA36HE14-F1
#
_cell.length_a   1.000
_cell.length_b   1.000
_cell.length_c   1.000
_cell.angle_alpha   90.00
_cell.angle_beta   90.00
_cell.angle_gamma   90.00
#
_symmetry.space_group_name_H-M   'P 1'
#
loop_
_entity.id
_entity.type
_entity.pdbx_description
1 polymer ?
#
loop_
_entity_poly.entity_id
_entity_poly.type
_entity_poly.pdbx_seq_one_letter_code
_entity_poly.pdbx_strand_id
1 'polypeptide(L)'
;MFTRKKTSRKVAGRNMESAESPVCAVRRKQTYGPRIRPTRSKKGDKDLPDEMERLIDDYVDNAISTGVEGFKKEFASIASYRAPDEIYKYDSFLKHSDRNRYNDVVCIESTRVILTQDVPPSTDYIHANWIKFEKHDRVFIATQAPLDNTIDDFWRMIFQEKCPSIVNLTPMIENGKVKCTTYWPQHPGAFNTYDKMFVNTKKVEFEEQFTIYTIELLPEGCSDSHIVKMIHMTNWPDKGVPASGRHVLRLLRMVVANRLDCGPIVVHCSAGIGRTGSIILIDVILHKLFSGEKIELPRLFKQLRDQRASSINTESLYVFVVYSVLDYLRAKFPTKYKEKTQGFFDDFKAIRQLQT
;
A
#
# COMPACT_ATOMS: atom_id res chain seq x y z
N MET A 1 72.92 -39.89 -13.51
CA MET A 1 71.53 -39.36 -13.58
C MET A 1 71.33 -38.70 -14.94
N PHE A 2 70.17 -38.96 -15.54
CA PHE A 2 69.90 -38.97 -16.98
C PHE A 2 69.90 -37.62 -17.72
N THR A 3 70.22 -37.73 -19.01
CA THR A 3 70.22 -36.72 -20.08
C THR A 3 68.87 -36.62 -20.84
N ARG A 4 68.58 -35.40 -21.32
CA ARG A 4 67.83 -34.99 -22.55
C ARG A 4 66.50 -35.68 -22.93
N LYS A 5 65.43 -34.88 -23.13
CA LYS A 5 64.88 -34.52 -24.48
C LYS A 5 63.58 -33.70 -24.40
N LYS A 6 63.47 -32.71 -25.29
CA LYS A 6 62.20 -32.14 -25.79
C LYS A 6 61.47 -33.21 -26.61
N THR A 7 60.15 -33.30 -26.46
CA THR A 7 59.27 -33.93 -27.45
C THR A 7 57.94 -33.20 -27.52
N SER A 8 57.65 -32.73 -28.73
CA SER A 8 56.35 -32.32 -29.23
C SER A 8 55.48 -33.57 -29.47
N ARG A 9 54.18 -33.49 -29.17
CA ARG A 9 53.15 -34.31 -29.81
C ARG A 9 51.93 -33.44 -30.11
N LYS A 10 51.70 -33.20 -31.41
CA LYS A 10 50.40 -32.90 -32.02
C LYS A 10 49.74 -34.23 -32.40
N VAL A 11 48.50 -34.44 -31.96
CA VAL A 11 47.43 -35.31 -32.54
C VAL A 11 46.15 -34.88 -31.80
N ALA A 12 44.93 -34.80 -32.32
CA ALA A 12 44.31 -34.58 -33.62
C ALA A 12 42.85 -34.18 -33.28
N GLY A 13 42.20 -33.37 -34.10
CA GLY A 13 40.87 -32.85 -33.80
C GLY A 13 39.77 -33.91 -33.77
N ARG A 14 38.74 -33.61 -32.96
CA ARG A 14 37.35 -33.96 -33.26
C ARG A 14 36.50 -32.74 -32.93
N ASN A 15 35.85 -32.22 -33.97
CA ASN A 15 34.78 -31.24 -33.87
C ASN A 15 33.66 -31.80 -32.99
N MET A 16 33.19 -30.98 -32.06
CA MET A 16 31.80 -31.03 -31.63
C MET A 16 31.36 -29.58 -31.44
N GLU A 17 30.51 -29.14 -32.36
CA GLU A 17 29.87 -27.84 -32.38
C GLU A 17 29.12 -27.61 -31.06
N SER A 18 29.54 -26.62 -30.28
CA SER A 18 28.71 -26.05 -29.22
C SER A 18 28.11 -24.77 -29.77
N ALA A 19 26.81 -24.84 -30.04
CA ALA A 19 25.97 -23.75 -30.52
C ALA A 19 26.23 -22.45 -29.73
N GLU A 20 26.60 -21.39 -30.46
CA GLU A 20 26.54 -20.03 -29.96
C GLU A 20 25.09 -19.69 -29.60
N SER A 21 24.83 -19.53 -28.30
CA SER A 21 23.62 -18.88 -27.82
C SER A 21 23.91 -17.37 -27.67
N PRO A 22 23.09 -16.47 -28.23
CA PRO A 22 23.42 -15.06 -28.27
C PRO A 22 23.33 -14.46 -26.87
N VAL A 23 24.48 -13.99 -26.38
CA VAL A 23 24.62 -13.18 -25.17
C VAL A 23 23.92 -11.85 -25.39
N CYS A 24 22.65 -11.74 -25.01
CA CYS A 24 21.94 -10.46 -24.96
C CYS A 24 22.28 -9.74 -23.64
N ALA A 25 23.54 -9.31 -23.50
CA ALA A 25 23.98 -8.47 -22.40
C ALA A 25 23.58 -7.02 -22.65
N VAL A 26 22.31 -6.68 -22.43
CA VAL A 26 21.88 -5.28 -22.34
C VAL A 26 22.03 -4.82 -20.89
N ARG A 27 23.28 -4.50 -20.49
CA ARG A 27 23.55 -3.71 -19.29
C ARG A 27 22.98 -2.30 -19.48
N ARG A 28 21.71 -2.08 -19.09
CA ARG A 28 21.20 -0.71 -18.88
C ARG A 28 21.75 -0.16 -17.58
N LYS A 29 22.89 0.52 -17.66
CA LYS A 29 23.34 1.43 -16.60
C LYS A 29 22.26 2.51 -16.43
N GLN A 30 21.59 2.55 -15.28
CA GLN A 30 20.90 3.76 -14.82
C GLN A 30 21.96 4.82 -14.54
N THR A 31 22.27 5.63 -15.55
CA THR A 31 23.11 6.81 -15.37
C THR A 31 22.24 7.93 -14.80
N TYR A 32 22.48 8.29 -13.54
CA TYR A 32 21.97 9.52 -12.95
C TYR A 32 22.60 10.70 -13.69
N GLY A 33 21.89 11.23 -14.70
CA GLY A 33 22.27 12.49 -15.36
C GLY A 33 22.23 13.67 -14.39
N PRO A 34 22.95 14.77 -14.67
CA PRO A 34 22.98 15.94 -13.81
C PRO A 34 21.57 16.52 -13.63
N ARG A 35 21.21 16.81 -12.37
CA ARG A 35 19.93 17.44 -12.00
C ARG A 35 19.79 18.79 -12.70
N ILE A 36 18.99 18.84 -13.77
CA ILE A 36 18.47 20.09 -14.31
C ILE A 36 17.55 20.68 -13.23
N ARG A 37 18.01 21.75 -12.56
CA ARG A 37 17.15 22.51 -11.65
C ARG A 37 16.01 23.11 -12.48
N PRO A 38 14.74 22.85 -12.17
CA PRO A 38 13.65 23.55 -12.82
C PRO A 38 13.78 25.04 -12.48
N THR A 39 13.85 25.88 -13.51
CA THR A 39 13.69 27.32 -13.36
C THR A 39 12.34 27.57 -12.68
N ARG A 40 12.37 28.35 -11.60
CA ARG A 40 11.22 28.64 -10.74
C ARG A 40 10.29 29.59 -11.49
N SER A 41 9.46 29.07 -12.41
CA SER A 41 8.31 29.82 -12.91
C SER A 41 7.33 29.95 -11.76
N LYS A 42 6.93 31.18 -11.41
CA LYS A 42 5.78 31.43 -10.55
C LYS A 42 4.56 30.74 -11.19
N LYS A 43 4.18 29.55 -10.70
CA LYS A 43 2.89 28.93 -11.03
C LYS A 43 1.84 29.81 -10.36
N GLY A 44 1.15 30.65 -11.14
CA GLY A 44 -0.16 31.14 -10.74
C GLY A 44 -1.07 29.94 -10.53
N ASP A 45 -1.95 30.02 -9.53
CA ASP A 45 -3.09 29.11 -9.40
C ASP A 45 -3.76 29.02 -10.76
N LYS A 46 -3.75 27.83 -11.37
CA LYS A 46 -4.71 27.54 -12.42
C LYS A 46 -5.99 27.21 -11.68
N ASP A 47 -7.00 28.06 -11.84
CA ASP A 47 -8.33 27.82 -11.32
C ASP A 47 -8.79 26.41 -11.74
N LEU A 48 -9.46 25.71 -10.81
CA LEU A 48 -10.03 24.40 -11.10
C LEU A 48 -11.08 24.54 -12.21
N PRO A 49 -11.29 23.53 -13.07
CA PRO A 49 -12.43 23.54 -13.99
C PRO A 49 -13.75 23.71 -13.22
N ASP A 50 -14.67 24.55 -13.72
CA ASP A 50 -15.93 24.91 -13.05
C ASP A 50 -16.78 23.70 -12.61
N GLU A 51 -16.79 22.63 -13.39
CA GLU A 51 -17.49 21.38 -13.03
C GLU A 51 -16.86 20.68 -11.83
N MET A 52 -15.53 20.62 -11.79
CA MET A 52 -14.78 20.05 -10.67
C MET A 52 -14.99 20.86 -9.40
N GLU A 53 -14.95 22.19 -9.50
CA GLU A 53 -15.20 23.06 -8.36
C GLU A 53 -16.62 22.85 -7.80
N ARG A 54 -17.64 22.79 -8.66
CA ARG A 54 -19.03 22.50 -8.26
C ARG A 54 -19.16 21.16 -7.55
N LEU A 55 -18.54 20.09 -8.05
CA LEU A 55 -18.60 18.77 -7.41
C LEU A 55 -17.90 18.74 -6.05
N ILE A 56 -16.81 19.50 -5.89
CA ILE A 56 -16.14 19.66 -4.60
C ILE A 56 -17.04 20.45 -3.62
N ASP A 57 -17.70 21.51 -4.09
CA ASP A 57 -18.68 22.26 -3.30
C ASP A 57 -19.82 21.36 -2.81
N ASP A 58 -20.44 20.61 -3.73
CA ASP A 58 -21.51 19.67 -3.43
C ASP A 58 -21.08 18.62 -2.39
N TYR A 59 -19.85 18.09 -2.52
CA TYR A 59 -19.31 17.15 -1.55
C TYR A 59 -19.16 17.79 -0.16
N VAL A 60 -18.62 19.01 -0.09
CA VAL A 60 -18.44 19.74 1.18
C VAL A 60 -19.79 20.07 1.80
N ASP A 61 -20.74 20.57 1.02
CA ASP A 61 -22.10 20.88 1.49
C ASP A 61 -22.82 19.65 2.01
N ASN A 62 -22.78 18.55 1.27
CA ASN A 62 -23.38 17.29 1.72
C ASN A 62 -22.72 16.77 3.00
N ALA A 63 -21.40 16.88 3.12
CA ALA A 63 -20.69 16.44 4.32
C ALA A 63 -21.06 17.27 5.56
N ILE A 64 -21.23 18.59 5.40
CA ILE A 64 -21.65 19.48 6.48
C ILE A 64 -23.11 19.25 6.85
N SER A 65 -24.01 19.14 5.86
CA SER A 65 -25.43 18.92 6.10
C SER A 65 -25.71 17.57 6.76
N THR A 66 -24.95 16.54 6.38
CA THR A 66 -25.03 15.20 6.99
C THR A 66 -24.48 15.24 8.41
N GLY A 67 -23.36 15.95 8.62
CA GLY A 67 -22.71 16.05 9.93
C GLY A 67 -22.16 14.72 10.42
N VAL A 68 -21.49 14.75 11.58
CA VAL A 68 -20.88 13.52 12.12
C VAL A 68 -21.93 12.47 12.45
N GLU A 69 -23.00 12.83 13.16
CA GLU A 69 -24.08 11.89 13.52
C GLU A 69 -24.81 11.30 12.31
N GLY A 70 -24.94 12.04 11.22
CA GLY A 70 -25.52 11.51 9.98
C GLY A 70 -24.64 10.41 9.38
N PHE A 71 -23.32 10.61 9.32
CA PHE A 71 -22.40 9.57 8.84
C PHE A 71 -22.30 8.36 9.77
N LYS A 72 -22.50 8.56 11.08
CA LYS A 72 -22.63 7.44 12.04
C LYS A 72 -23.85 6.57 11.73
N LYS A 73 -25.00 7.21 11.49
CA LYS A 73 -26.23 6.51 11.07
C LYS A 73 -26.08 5.86 9.70
N GLU A 74 -25.43 6.52 8.75
CA GLU A 74 -25.12 5.96 7.44
C GLU A 74 -24.28 4.70 7.58
N PHE A 75 -23.18 4.75 8.34
CA PHE A 75 -22.36 3.58 8.63
C PHE A 75 -23.17 2.47 9.28
N ALA A 76 -23.98 2.77 10.32
CA ALA A 76 -24.81 1.78 10.99
C ALA A 76 -25.76 1.06 10.01
N SER A 77 -26.27 1.75 8.99
CA SER A 77 -27.14 1.16 7.96
C SER A 77 -26.41 0.24 6.96
N ILE A 78 -25.09 0.40 6.78
CA ILE A 78 -24.29 -0.39 5.84
C ILE A 78 -23.20 -1.24 6.50
N ALA A 79 -23.09 -1.20 7.83
CA ALA A 79 -22.01 -1.86 8.58
C ALA A 79 -22.04 -3.38 8.43
N SER A 80 -23.22 -3.97 8.22
CA SER A 80 -23.42 -5.41 7.97
C SER A 80 -23.21 -5.81 6.52
N TYR A 81 -22.98 -4.87 5.60
CA TYR A 81 -22.76 -5.19 4.20
C TYR A 81 -21.54 -6.10 4.02
N ARG A 82 -21.76 -7.18 3.25
CA ARG A 82 -20.72 -8.06 2.70
C ARG A 82 -20.96 -8.23 1.20
N ALA A 83 -19.92 -8.67 0.50
CA ALA A 83 -20.02 -8.95 -0.92
C ALA A 83 -21.10 -10.03 -1.20
N PRO A 84 -21.73 -10.01 -2.39
CA PRO A 84 -22.64 -11.05 -2.86
C PRO A 84 -22.00 -12.46 -2.81
N ASP A 85 -22.81 -13.50 -2.68
CA ASP A 85 -22.35 -14.89 -2.52
C ASP A 85 -21.49 -15.39 -3.69
N GLU A 86 -21.73 -14.86 -4.89
CA GLU A 86 -20.96 -15.16 -6.08
C GLU A 86 -19.49 -14.69 -5.95
N ILE A 87 -19.28 -13.60 -5.22
CA ILE A 87 -17.97 -12.97 -4.99
C ILE A 87 -17.36 -13.45 -3.67
N TYR A 88 -18.17 -13.62 -2.62
CA TYR A 88 -17.75 -13.90 -1.24
C TYR A 88 -17.39 -15.37 -1.00
N LYS A 89 -16.49 -15.90 -1.83
CA LYS A 89 -15.87 -17.23 -1.67
C LYS A 89 -14.49 -17.07 -1.02
N TYR A 90 -14.04 -18.06 -0.27
CA TYR A 90 -12.80 -17.96 0.53
C TYR A 90 -12.23 -19.35 0.91
N ASP A 91 -12.29 -20.31 -0.01
CA ASP A 91 -11.83 -21.68 0.23
C ASP A 91 -10.34 -21.76 0.59
N SER A 92 -9.50 -20.95 -0.08
CA SER A 92 -8.07 -20.90 0.20
C SER A 92 -7.78 -20.35 1.59
N PHE A 93 -8.57 -19.38 2.07
CA PHE A 93 -8.47 -18.85 3.43
C PHE A 93 -8.75 -19.91 4.49
N LEU A 94 -9.76 -20.77 4.28
CA LEU A 94 -10.09 -21.86 5.20
C LEU A 94 -9.01 -22.94 5.26
N LYS A 95 -8.35 -23.23 4.13
CA LYS A 95 -7.28 -24.24 4.04
C LYS A 95 -5.95 -23.80 4.68
N HIS A 96 -5.77 -22.50 4.89
CA HIS A 96 -4.51 -21.90 5.38
C HIS A 96 -4.71 -21.10 6.67
N SER A 97 -5.46 -21.65 7.63
CA SER A 97 -5.79 -20.97 8.89
C SER A 97 -4.56 -20.55 9.71
N ASP A 98 -3.46 -21.29 9.61
CA ASP A 98 -2.17 -21.00 10.27
C ASP A 98 -1.45 -19.77 9.67
N ARG A 99 -1.87 -19.31 8.49
CA ARG A 99 -1.33 -18.13 7.80
C ARG A 99 -2.22 -16.90 7.95
N ASN A 100 -3.32 -17.01 8.71
CA ASN A 100 -4.27 -15.93 8.95
C ASN A 100 -4.03 -15.35 10.35
N ARG A 101 -3.74 -14.05 10.44
CA ARG A 101 -3.57 -13.36 11.74
C ARG A 101 -4.87 -13.36 12.54
N TYR A 102 -6.00 -13.30 11.85
CA TYR A 102 -7.33 -13.27 12.42
C TYR A 102 -8.27 -14.16 11.59
N ASN A 103 -8.82 -15.20 12.22
CA ASN A 103 -9.70 -16.17 11.53
C ASN A 103 -11.12 -15.63 11.29
N ASP A 104 -11.47 -14.50 11.87
CA ASP A 104 -12.72 -13.76 11.65
C ASP A 104 -12.59 -12.69 10.54
N VAL A 105 -11.39 -12.51 9.96
CA VAL A 105 -11.14 -11.58 8.86
C VAL A 105 -10.93 -12.37 7.57
N VAL A 106 -11.99 -12.52 6.79
CA VAL A 106 -11.99 -13.31 5.55
C VAL A 106 -11.07 -12.70 4.47
N CYS A 107 -10.32 -13.56 3.76
CA CYS A 107 -9.64 -13.22 2.51
C CYS A 107 -10.49 -13.71 1.33
N ILE A 108 -11.00 -12.78 0.51
CA ILE A 108 -11.88 -13.11 -0.62
C ILE A 108 -11.08 -13.80 -1.74
N GLU A 109 -11.55 -14.94 -2.22
CA GLU A 109 -10.90 -15.79 -3.22
C GLU A 109 -10.74 -15.08 -4.57
N SER A 110 -11.80 -14.44 -5.06
CA SER A 110 -11.83 -13.82 -6.39
C SER A 110 -10.88 -12.64 -6.54
N THR A 111 -10.45 -12.04 -5.44
CA THR A 111 -9.55 -10.87 -5.42
C THR A 111 -8.25 -11.15 -4.67
N ARG A 112 -8.01 -12.37 -4.17
CA ARG A 112 -6.77 -12.65 -3.43
C ARG A 112 -5.55 -12.50 -4.33
N VAL A 113 -4.42 -12.13 -3.74
CA VAL A 113 -3.14 -12.23 -4.42
C VAL A 113 -2.71 -13.70 -4.44
N ILE A 114 -2.25 -14.18 -5.59
CA ILE A 114 -1.81 -15.56 -5.79
C ILE A 114 -0.30 -15.53 -5.96
N LEU A 115 0.43 -16.21 -5.07
CA LEU A 115 1.88 -16.33 -5.19
C LEU A 115 2.22 -17.40 -6.24
N THR A 116 3.14 -17.09 -7.14
CA THR A 116 3.55 -17.98 -8.23
C THR A 116 5.01 -18.42 -8.14
N GLN A 117 5.84 -17.66 -7.41
CA GLN A 117 7.25 -17.98 -7.24
C GLN A 117 7.42 -19.18 -6.32
N ASP A 118 8.15 -20.22 -6.75
CA ASP A 118 8.48 -21.41 -5.94
C ASP A 118 7.26 -22.23 -5.47
N VAL A 119 6.19 -22.26 -6.27
CA VAL A 119 4.96 -23.03 -5.97
C VAL A 119 4.84 -24.20 -6.96
N PRO A 120 5.04 -25.47 -6.56
CA PRO A 120 5.55 -25.98 -5.25
C PRO A 120 7.08 -25.83 -5.08
N PRO A 121 7.65 -25.97 -3.85
CA PRO A 121 7.05 -26.47 -2.61
C PRO A 121 6.35 -25.44 -1.73
N SER A 122 6.52 -24.15 -1.98
CA SER A 122 5.87 -23.08 -1.22
C SER A 122 4.37 -23.00 -1.53
N THR A 123 3.59 -22.36 -0.66
CA THR A 123 2.15 -22.13 -0.90
C THR A 123 1.92 -21.00 -1.92
N ASP A 124 0.78 -21.04 -2.60
CA ASP A 124 0.25 -19.94 -3.43
C ASP A 124 -0.54 -18.91 -2.60
N TYR A 125 -0.80 -19.19 -1.33
CA TYR A 125 -1.68 -18.40 -0.48
C TYR A 125 -0.93 -17.34 0.32
N ILE A 126 -1.45 -16.12 0.25
CA ILE A 126 -1.16 -15.02 1.16
C ILE A 126 -2.47 -14.29 1.49
N HIS A 127 -2.63 -13.84 2.74
CA HIS A 127 -3.82 -13.08 3.17
C HIS A 127 -3.77 -11.62 2.69
N ALA A 128 -3.91 -11.45 1.38
CA ALA A 128 -3.86 -10.17 0.69
C ALA A 128 -4.89 -10.14 -0.45
N ASN A 129 -5.54 -8.99 -0.65
CA ASN A 129 -6.49 -8.79 -1.75
C ASN A 129 -6.08 -7.60 -2.62
N TRP A 130 -6.24 -7.75 -3.93
CA TRP A 130 -6.21 -6.66 -4.89
C TRP A 130 -7.36 -5.70 -4.65
N ILE A 131 -7.08 -4.39 -4.72
CA ILE A 131 -8.10 -3.33 -4.68
C ILE A 131 -7.92 -2.41 -5.88
N LYS A 132 -8.95 -2.35 -6.71
CA LYS A 132 -9.01 -1.58 -7.95
C LYS A 132 -10.31 -0.79 -7.98
N PHE A 133 -10.22 0.47 -8.39
CA PHE A 133 -11.37 1.33 -8.64
C PHE A 133 -11.32 1.79 -10.09
N GLU A 134 -12.49 1.83 -10.74
CA GLU A 134 -12.59 2.27 -12.12
C GLU A 134 -12.11 3.72 -12.26
N LYS A 135 -11.32 3.99 -13.30
CA LYS A 135 -10.71 5.29 -13.60
C LYS A 135 -9.73 5.82 -12.53
N HIS A 136 -9.34 4.97 -11.57
CA HIS A 136 -8.29 5.29 -10.62
C HIS A 136 -6.91 4.94 -11.21
N ASP A 137 -5.94 5.85 -11.08
CA ASP A 137 -4.59 5.68 -11.65
C ASP A 137 -3.69 4.72 -10.85
N ARG A 138 -4.09 4.39 -9.62
CA ARG A 138 -3.36 3.46 -8.74
C ARG A 138 -4.13 2.17 -8.49
N VAL A 139 -3.37 1.09 -8.37
CA VAL A 139 -3.81 -0.22 -7.88
C VAL A 139 -3.22 -0.44 -6.49
N PHE A 140 -3.99 -1.06 -5.60
CA PHE A 140 -3.53 -1.39 -4.25
C PHE A 140 -3.56 -2.89 -4.00
N ILE A 141 -2.74 -3.31 -3.04
CA ILE A 141 -2.90 -4.58 -2.34
C ILE A 141 -3.16 -4.27 -0.87
N ALA A 142 -4.31 -4.70 -0.36
CA ALA A 142 -4.64 -4.64 1.06
C ALA A 142 -4.32 -6.00 1.71
N THR A 143 -3.44 -6.01 2.71
CA THR A 143 -2.97 -7.25 3.35
C THR A 143 -2.93 -7.12 4.87
N GLN A 144 -2.97 -8.25 5.57
CA GLN A 144 -2.65 -8.29 7.01
C GLN A 144 -1.16 -7.98 7.25
N ALA A 145 -0.81 -7.59 8.47
CA ALA A 145 0.58 -7.56 8.91
C ALA A 145 1.18 -8.97 8.90
N PRO A 146 2.37 -9.17 8.32
CA PRO A 146 3.03 -10.48 8.27
C PRO A 146 3.12 -11.14 9.65
N LEU A 147 2.89 -12.46 9.67
CA LEU A 147 3.20 -13.35 10.77
C LEU A 147 4.61 -13.90 10.58
N ASP A 148 5.19 -14.50 11.62
CA ASP A 148 6.53 -15.09 11.58
C ASP A 148 6.66 -16.13 10.44
N ASN A 149 5.63 -16.96 10.25
CA ASN A 149 5.56 -17.99 9.21
C ASN A 149 5.12 -17.48 7.81
N THR A 150 4.84 -16.17 7.66
CA THR A 150 4.40 -15.58 6.39
C THR A 150 5.28 -14.39 5.96
N ILE A 151 6.45 -14.18 6.58
CA ILE A 151 7.35 -13.10 6.17
C ILE A 151 7.88 -13.32 4.76
N ASP A 152 8.30 -14.55 4.45
CA ASP A 152 8.77 -14.93 3.13
C ASP A 152 7.67 -14.74 2.06
N ASP A 153 6.45 -15.23 2.32
CA ASP A 153 5.28 -15.03 1.45
C ASP A 153 5.04 -13.54 1.13
N PHE A 154 5.12 -12.69 2.17
CA PHE A 154 4.94 -11.24 2.01
C PHE A 154 6.00 -10.68 1.07
N TRP A 155 7.26 -11.04 1.24
CA TRP A 155 8.34 -10.56 0.37
C TRP A 155 8.27 -11.14 -1.05
N ARG A 156 7.87 -12.41 -1.21
CA ARG A 156 7.55 -13.01 -2.52
C ARG A 156 6.49 -12.18 -3.25
N MET A 157 5.41 -11.80 -2.57
CA MET A 157 4.38 -10.90 -3.14
C MET A 157 4.98 -9.57 -3.61
N ILE A 158 5.77 -8.90 -2.76
CA ILE A 158 6.38 -7.60 -3.11
C ILE A 158 7.27 -7.70 -4.34
N PHE A 159 8.07 -8.77 -4.44
CA PHE A 159 8.97 -8.98 -5.57
C PHE A 159 8.23 -9.36 -6.85
N GLN A 160 7.27 -10.27 -6.75
CA GLN A 160 6.46 -10.77 -7.87
C GLN A 160 5.69 -9.63 -8.52
N GLU A 161 4.98 -8.85 -7.72
CA GLU A 161 4.09 -7.78 -8.20
C GLU A 161 4.84 -6.46 -8.49
N LYS A 162 6.17 -6.43 -8.28
CA LYS A 162 7.01 -5.24 -8.47
C LYS A 162 6.48 -4.03 -7.70
N CYS A 163 6.01 -4.25 -6.47
CA CYS A 163 5.39 -3.22 -5.64
C CYS A 163 6.39 -2.08 -5.35
N PRO A 164 6.14 -0.83 -5.77
CA PRO A 164 7.08 0.27 -5.58
C PRO A 164 7.08 0.79 -4.13
N SER A 165 6.00 0.54 -3.39
CA SER A 165 5.82 1.08 -2.05
C SER A 165 5.01 0.17 -1.14
N ILE A 166 5.37 0.19 0.14
CA ILE A 166 4.66 -0.46 1.24
C ILE A 166 4.26 0.63 2.24
N VAL A 167 3.02 0.63 2.67
CA VAL A 167 2.48 1.53 3.70
C VAL A 167 2.12 0.67 4.91
N ASN A 168 2.93 0.79 5.97
CA ASN A 168 2.69 0.14 7.25
C ASN A 168 2.03 1.13 8.22
N LEU A 169 0.77 0.89 8.58
CA LEU A 169 -0.05 1.77 9.41
C LEU A 169 -0.16 1.30 10.87
N THR A 170 0.68 0.34 11.30
CA THR A 170 0.63 -0.22 12.66
C THR A 170 2.02 -0.28 13.28
N PRO A 171 2.18 0.07 14.57
CA PRO A 171 3.34 -0.34 15.34
C PRO A 171 3.25 -1.86 15.61
N MET A 172 4.34 -2.41 16.13
CA MET A 172 4.51 -3.86 16.33
C MET A 172 3.63 -4.38 17.47
N ILE A 173 3.53 -3.58 18.53
CA ILE A 173 2.74 -3.87 19.72
C ILE A 173 1.84 -2.66 19.99
N GLU A 174 0.56 -2.92 20.26
CA GLU A 174 -0.39 -1.91 20.73
C GLU A 174 -1.19 -2.49 21.89
N ASN A 175 -1.34 -1.74 22.98
CA ASN A 175 -2.11 -2.17 24.16
C ASN A 175 -1.69 -3.57 24.67
N GLY A 176 -0.38 -3.86 24.65
CA GLY A 176 0.18 -5.14 25.07
C GLY A 176 -0.07 -6.31 24.11
N LYS A 177 -0.71 -6.09 22.95
CA LYS A 177 -0.98 -7.13 21.94
C LYS A 177 -0.09 -6.94 20.72
N VAL A 178 0.47 -8.04 20.22
CA VAL A 178 1.22 -8.04 18.95
C VAL A 178 0.26 -7.78 17.80
N LYS A 179 0.55 -6.74 17.01
CA LYS A 179 -0.20 -6.33 15.82
C LYS A 179 0.56 -6.58 14.53
N CYS A 180 1.90 -6.60 14.60
CA CYS A 180 2.76 -6.87 13.45
C CYS A 180 4.06 -7.54 13.93
N THR A 181 4.55 -8.52 13.18
CA THR A 181 5.91 -9.06 13.33
C THR A 181 6.89 -8.16 12.58
N THR A 182 8.11 -7.97 13.09
CA THR A 182 9.17 -7.24 12.39
C THR A 182 9.65 -8.03 11.19
N TYR A 183 9.17 -7.67 10.01
CA TYR A 183 9.45 -8.35 8.75
C TYR A 183 10.55 -7.69 7.92
N TRP A 184 11.23 -6.66 8.46
CA TRP A 184 12.34 -5.98 7.79
C TRP A 184 13.46 -5.60 8.79
N PRO A 185 14.72 -5.49 8.35
CA PRO A 185 15.80 -4.94 9.17
C PRO A 185 15.61 -3.44 9.41
N GLN A 186 15.70 -2.97 10.65
CA GLN A 186 15.31 -1.59 10.98
C GLN A 186 16.45 -0.55 10.90
N HIS A 187 17.68 -1.00 10.65
CA HIS A 187 18.86 -0.12 10.62
C HIS A 187 19.47 -0.04 9.21
N PRO A 188 20.03 1.12 8.81
CA PRO A 188 20.76 1.24 7.55
C PRO A 188 21.90 0.22 7.46
N GLY A 189 22.00 -0.49 6.33
CA GLY A 189 22.97 -1.54 6.07
C GLY A 189 22.65 -2.89 6.72
N ALA A 190 21.65 -2.97 7.60
CA ALA A 190 21.22 -4.23 8.17
C ALA A 190 20.42 -5.05 7.14
N PHE A 191 20.61 -6.37 7.18
CA PHE A 191 19.93 -7.31 6.31
C PHE A 191 19.50 -8.55 7.08
N ASN A 192 18.41 -9.15 6.63
CA ASN A 192 17.93 -10.44 7.08
C ASN A 192 17.61 -11.29 5.84
N THR A 193 17.80 -12.60 5.95
CA THR A 193 17.28 -13.56 4.98
C THR A 193 16.07 -14.24 5.59
N TYR A 194 14.92 -14.12 4.92
CA TYR A 194 13.68 -14.79 5.30
C TYR A 194 13.43 -15.88 4.27
N ASP A 195 13.76 -17.13 4.64
CA ASP A 195 13.80 -18.27 3.71
C ASP A 195 14.57 -17.94 2.42
N LYS A 196 13.89 -17.75 1.29
CA LYS A 196 14.52 -17.47 -0.01
C LYS A 196 14.61 -15.98 -0.33
N MET A 197 14.18 -15.10 0.56
CA MET A 197 14.13 -13.66 0.33
C MET A 197 15.19 -12.93 1.16
N PHE A 198 16.19 -12.37 0.48
CA PHE A 198 17.15 -11.46 1.09
C PHE A 198 16.57 -10.04 1.13
N VAL A 199 16.53 -9.45 2.33
CA VAL A 199 15.92 -8.14 2.60
C VAL A 199 16.95 -7.25 3.28
N ASN A 200 17.30 -6.14 2.65
CA ASN A 200 18.33 -5.21 3.13
C ASN A 200 17.80 -3.79 3.20
N THR A 201 17.92 -3.15 4.36
CA THR A 201 17.57 -1.74 4.51
C THR A 201 18.74 -0.87 4.09
N LYS A 202 18.66 -0.30 2.89
CA LYS A 202 19.70 0.60 2.35
C LYS A 202 19.74 1.95 3.04
N LYS A 203 18.57 2.49 3.38
CA LYS A 203 18.42 3.84 3.90
C LYS A 203 17.23 3.93 4.84
N VAL A 204 17.37 4.74 5.88
CA VAL A 204 16.28 5.13 6.79
C VAL A 204 16.22 6.66 6.82
N GLU A 205 15.02 7.21 6.65
CA GLU A 205 14.74 8.64 6.73
C GLU A 205 13.58 8.89 7.69
N PHE A 206 13.56 10.06 8.32
CA PHE A 206 12.53 10.45 9.26
C PHE A 206 11.83 11.71 8.75
N GLU A 207 10.50 11.67 8.71
CA GLU A 207 9.69 12.79 8.26
C GLU A 207 8.47 12.93 9.18
N GLU A 208 8.50 13.88 10.11
CA GLU A 208 7.47 14.09 11.14
C GLU A 208 7.13 12.81 11.92
N GLN A 209 6.01 12.16 11.56
CA GLN A 209 5.49 10.95 12.21
C GLN A 209 5.75 9.67 11.40
N PHE A 210 6.57 9.77 10.35
CA PHE A 210 6.87 8.68 9.45
C PHE A 210 8.34 8.29 9.53
N THR A 211 8.59 6.99 9.58
CA THR A 211 9.90 6.42 9.29
C THR A 211 9.85 5.80 7.90
N ILE A 212 10.78 6.18 7.04
CA ILE A 212 10.82 5.79 5.64
C ILE A 212 12.04 4.91 5.43
N TYR A 213 11.83 3.72 4.90
CA TYR A 213 12.86 2.74 4.62
C TYR A 213 12.99 2.58 3.10
N THR A 214 14.23 2.64 2.61
CA THR A 214 14.55 2.15 1.26
C THR A 214 15.05 0.72 1.41
N ILE A 215 14.26 -0.24 0.98
CA ILE A 215 14.54 -1.67 1.13
C ILE A 215 14.95 -2.22 -0.23
N GLU A 216 16.08 -2.91 -0.27
CA GLU A 216 16.47 -3.77 -1.37
C GLU A 216 16.01 -5.19 -1.08
N LEU A 217 15.29 -5.76 -2.04
CA LEU A 217 14.75 -7.10 -2.00
C LEU A 217 15.37 -7.94 -3.11
N LEU A 218 15.92 -9.09 -2.76
CA LEU A 218 16.54 -10.01 -3.72
C LEU A 218 16.13 -11.45 -3.41
N PRO A 219 15.36 -12.11 -4.28
CA PRO A 219 15.12 -13.54 -4.14
C PRO A 219 16.39 -14.34 -4.42
N GLU A 220 16.50 -15.51 -3.79
CA GLU A 220 17.56 -16.47 -4.04
C GLU A 220 17.63 -16.85 -5.52
N GLY A 221 18.85 -16.94 -6.06
CA GLY A 221 19.10 -17.27 -7.47
C GLY A 221 18.76 -16.16 -8.47
N CYS A 222 18.21 -15.03 -8.03
CA CYS A 222 18.00 -13.86 -8.90
C CYS A 222 19.22 -12.94 -8.89
N SER A 223 19.50 -12.30 -10.02
CA SER A 223 20.47 -11.20 -10.13
C SER A 223 19.85 -9.82 -9.94
N ASP A 224 18.54 -9.73 -10.20
CA ASP A 224 17.84 -8.47 -10.30
C ASP A 224 17.15 -8.18 -8.97
N SER A 225 17.71 -7.24 -8.21
CA SER A 225 17.08 -6.77 -6.98
C SER A 225 15.95 -5.79 -7.28
N HIS A 226 14.95 -5.77 -6.41
CA HIS A 226 13.84 -4.84 -6.43
C HIS A 226 13.99 -3.83 -5.29
N ILE A 227 13.91 -2.53 -5.60
CA ILE A 227 13.95 -1.48 -4.59
C ILE A 227 12.53 -1.06 -4.25
N VAL A 228 12.14 -1.21 -2.99
CA VAL A 228 10.82 -0.83 -2.48
C VAL A 228 10.95 0.23 -1.38
N LYS A 229 10.09 1.23 -1.45
CA LYS A 229 9.99 2.26 -0.41
C LYS A 229 8.93 1.86 0.62
N MET A 230 9.33 1.59 1.85
CA MET A 230 8.38 1.33 2.93
C MET A 230 8.20 2.57 3.79
N ILE A 231 6.95 3.00 3.99
CA ILE A 231 6.57 4.13 4.84
C ILE A 231 5.85 3.57 6.06
N HIS A 232 6.46 3.75 7.23
CA HIS A 232 5.92 3.27 8.51
C HIS A 232 5.38 4.44 9.32
N MET A 233 4.08 4.39 9.60
CA MET A 233 3.38 5.34 10.46
C MET A 233 3.01 4.64 11.78
N THR A 234 3.69 4.99 12.87
CA THR A 234 3.46 4.38 14.19
C THR A 234 2.44 5.12 15.05
N ASN A 235 2.09 6.35 14.68
CA ASN A 235 1.31 7.25 15.54
C ASN A 235 -0.20 7.22 15.23
N TRP A 236 -0.69 6.21 14.50
CA TRP A 236 -2.14 5.98 14.34
C TRP A 236 -2.65 5.17 15.54
N PRO A 237 -3.49 5.74 16.42
CA PRO A 237 -3.93 5.03 17.62
C PRO A 237 -4.82 3.82 17.31
N ASP A 238 -4.72 2.75 18.12
CA ASP A 238 -5.53 1.51 18.03
C ASP A 238 -7.02 1.76 18.23
N LYS A 239 -7.36 2.59 19.22
CA LYS A 239 -8.70 3.07 19.49
C LYS A 239 -8.81 4.50 19.00
N GLY A 240 -9.28 4.66 17.76
CA GLY A 240 -9.59 5.95 17.19
C GLY A 240 -8.82 6.28 15.92
N VAL A 241 -8.57 7.57 15.75
CA VAL A 241 -8.25 8.20 14.47
C VAL A 241 -7.23 9.32 14.69
N PRO A 242 -6.29 9.56 13.76
CA PRO A 242 -5.32 10.64 13.87
C PRO A 242 -5.99 11.99 14.17
N ALA A 243 -5.32 12.82 14.96
CA ALA A 243 -5.81 14.14 15.37
C ALA A 243 -5.99 15.14 14.21
N SER A 244 -5.38 14.85 13.08
CA SER A 244 -5.46 15.64 11.86
C SER A 244 -5.30 14.71 10.66
N GLY A 245 -6.08 14.97 9.61
CA GLY A 245 -5.98 14.30 8.32
C GLY A 245 -4.68 14.64 7.60
N ARG A 246 -3.96 15.71 7.98
CA ARG A 246 -2.68 16.12 7.37
C ARG A 246 -1.65 14.99 7.25
N HIS A 247 -1.58 14.10 8.23
CA HIS A 247 -0.67 12.94 8.16
C HIS A 247 -1.07 12.01 7.00
N VAL A 248 -2.36 11.76 6.80
CA VAL A 248 -2.86 10.99 5.64
C VAL A 248 -2.47 11.68 4.33
N LEU A 249 -2.61 13.01 4.24
CA LEU A 249 -2.28 13.73 3.00
C LEU A 249 -0.78 13.72 2.71
N ARG A 250 0.04 13.75 3.76
CA ARG A 250 1.48 13.60 3.63
C ARG A 250 1.84 12.19 3.19
N LEU A 251 1.24 11.17 3.80
CA LEU A 251 1.39 9.78 3.40
C LEU A 251 1.05 9.58 1.91
N LEU A 252 -0.13 10.03 1.45
CA LEU A 252 -0.55 9.90 0.05
C LEU A 252 0.37 10.65 -0.93
N ARG A 253 1.02 11.74 -0.50
CA ARG A 253 2.06 12.42 -1.28
C ARG A 253 3.39 11.68 -1.29
N MET A 254 3.73 10.99 -0.19
CA MET A 254 4.97 10.23 -0.05
C MET A 254 4.93 8.91 -0.81
N VAL A 255 3.74 8.34 -1.01
CA VAL A 255 3.48 7.24 -1.94
C VAL A 255 3.58 7.80 -3.37
N VAL A 256 4.81 8.11 -3.77
CA VAL A 256 5.14 8.55 -5.13
C VAL A 256 5.19 7.31 -6.01
N ALA A 257 4.05 6.91 -6.55
CA ALA A 257 4.04 6.12 -7.78
C ALA A 257 4.27 7.10 -8.93
N ASN A 258 5.53 7.31 -9.31
CA ASN A 258 5.80 7.91 -10.60
C ASN A 258 5.35 6.90 -11.68
N ARG A 259 4.21 7.20 -12.32
CA ARG A 259 3.66 6.58 -13.53
C ARG A 259 2.87 5.28 -13.35
N LEU A 260 1.93 5.09 -14.28
CA LEU A 260 1.14 3.88 -14.56
C LEU A 260 1.98 2.61 -14.81
N ASP A 261 3.31 2.73 -14.77
CA ASP A 261 4.29 1.68 -15.05
C ASP A 261 4.92 1.07 -13.78
N CYS A 262 4.47 1.47 -12.59
CA CYS A 262 4.94 0.91 -11.31
C CYS A 262 3.85 0.02 -10.71
N GLY A 263 4.22 -1.14 -10.14
CA GLY A 263 3.29 -2.12 -9.56
C GLY A 263 2.38 -1.58 -8.44
N PRO A 264 1.55 -2.42 -7.80
CA PRO A 264 0.57 -1.98 -6.83
C PRO A 264 1.20 -1.45 -5.54
N ILE A 265 0.52 -0.50 -4.91
CA ILE A 265 0.89 0.00 -3.59
C ILE A 265 0.36 -0.98 -2.54
N VAL A 266 1.26 -1.54 -1.74
CA VAL A 266 0.84 -2.40 -0.63
C VAL A 266 0.50 -1.54 0.58
N VAL A 267 -0.69 -1.75 1.15
CA VAL A 267 -1.15 -1.03 2.35
C VAL A 267 -1.58 -2.07 3.39
N HIS A 268 -1.00 -1.99 4.59
CA HIS A 268 -1.35 -2.90 5.67
C HIS A 268 -1.44 -2.17 7.01
N CYS A 269 -2.25 -2.74 7.90
CA CYS A 269 -2.25 -2.47 9.33
C CYS A 269 -2.08 -3.82 10.03
N SER A 270 -2.78 -4.09 11.15
CA SER A 270 -2.78 -5.43 11.75
C SER A 270 -3.56 -6.43 10.89
N ALA A 271 -4.87 -6.24 10.74
CA ALA A 271 -5.74 -7.13 9.95
C ALA A 271 -5.83 -6.75 8.46
N GLY A 272 -5.36 -5.56 8.08
CA GLY A 272 -5.46 -5.08 6.69
C GLY A 272 -6.86 -4.65 6.26
N ILE A 273 -7.71 -4.20 7.19
CA ILE A 273 -9.11 -3.82 6.90
C ILE A 273 -9.49 -2.42 7.39
N GLY A 274 -9.11 -2.04 8.62
CA GLY A 274 -9.51 -0.77 9.25
C GLY A 274 -8.75 0.43 8.68
N ARG A 275 -7.59 0.74 9.26
CA ARG A 275 -6.71 1.84 8.80
C ARG A 275 -6.34 1.71 7.32
N THR A 276 -6.08 0.48 6.87
CA THR A 276 -5.82 0.15 5.45
C THR A 276 -6.97 0.59 4.55
N GLY A 277 -8.20 0.17 4.85
CA GLY A 277 -9.37 0.53 4.07
C GLY A 277 -9.63 2.04 4.08
N SER A 278 -9.43 2.71 5.23
CA SER A 278 -9.56 4.16 5.33
C SER A 278 -8.57 4.90 4.42
N ILE A 279 -7.29 4.54 4.42
CA ILE A 279 -6.29 5.19 3.56
C ILE A 279 -6.62 5.01 2.08
N ILE A 280 -6.97 3.79 1.67
CA ILE A 280 -7.32 3.50 0.27
C ILE A 280 -8.56 4.30 -0.14
N LEU A 281 -9.61 4.31 0.69
CA LEU A 281 -10.86 5.01 0.36
C LEU A 281 -10.67 6.54 0.32
N ILE A 282 -9.84 7.11 1.20
CA ILE A 282 -9.49 8.54 1.15
C ILE A 282 -8.80 8.89 -0.17
N ASP A 283 -7.83 8.07 -0.61
CA ASP A 283 -7.13 8.29 -1.88
C ASP A 283 -8.12 8.26 -3.06
N VAL A 284 -8.99 7.26 -3.08
CA VAL A 284 -10.02 7.08 -4.13
C VAL A 284 -10.97 8.27 -4.20
N ILE A 285 -11.48 8.75 -3.05
CA ILE A 285 -12.39 9.90 -3.01
C ILE A 285 -11.69 11.16 -3.52
N LEU A 286 -10.45 11.41 -3.06
CA LEU A 286 -9.69 12.57 -3.51
C LEU A 286 -9.41 12.50 -5.01
N HIS A 287 -8.98 11.35 -5.53
CA HIS A 287 -8.75 11.15 -6.96
C HIS A 287 -10.03 11.43 -7.77
N LYS A 288 -11.17 10.87 -7.36
CA LYS A 288 -12.46 11.06 -8.05
C LYS A 288 -12.93 12.51 -8.02
N LEU A 289 -12.86 13.19 -6.87
CA LEU A 289 -13.19 14.61 -6.78
C LEU A 289 -12.33 15.46 -7.73
N PHE A 290 -11.01 15.24 -7.75
CA PHE A 290 -10.09 15.97 -8.63
C PHE A 290 -10.05 15.45 -10.07
N SER A 291 -10.88 14.46 -10.40
CA SER A 291 -11.15 13.99 -11.77
C SER A 291 -12.52 14.43 -12.28
N GLY A 292 -13.27 15.23 -11.49
CA GLY A 292 -14.61 15.67 -11.86
C GLY A 292 -15.67 14.57 -11.76
N GLU A 293 -15.49 13.61 -10.87
CA GLU A 293 -16.48 12.55 -10.62
C GLU A 293 -17.25 12.80 -9.32
N LYS A 294 -18.57 12.58 -9.37
CA LYS A 294 -19.44 12.64 -8.18
C LYS A 294 -19.10 11.51 -7.20
N ILE A 295 -19.14 11.82 -5.91
CA ILE A 295 -18.86 10.86 -4.84
C ILE A 295 -20.17 10.32 -4.25
N GLU A 296 -20.31 9.00 -4.29
CA GLU A 296 -21.33 8.25 -3.56
C GLU A 296 -20.63 7.37 -2.51
N LEU A 297 -20.43 7.90 -1.30
CA LEU A 297 -19.61 7.25 -0.28
C LEU A 297 -20.06 5.81 0.06
N PRO A 298 -21.37 5.52 0.27
CA PRO A 298 -21.84 4.15 0.51
C PRO A 298 -21.50 3.19 -0.63
N ARG A 299 -21.52 3.67 -1.88
CA ARG A 299 -21.20 2.86 -3.06
C ARG A 299 -19.71 2.53 -3.09
N LEU A 300 -18.83 3.52 -2.90
CA LEU A 300 -17.39 3.29 -2.85
C LEU A 300 -16.98 2.38 -1.68
N PHE A 301 -17.65 2.51 -0.54
CA PHE A 301 -17.47 1.62 0.61
C PHE A 301 -17.85 0.17 0.30
N LYS A 302 -18.99 -0.06 -0.35
CA LYS A 302 -19.41 -1.40 -0.79
C LYS A 302 -18.41 -1.99 -1.79
N GLN A 303 -17.99 -1.22 -2.80
CA GLN A 303 -16.96 -1.62 -3.77
C GLN A 303 -15.63 -1.99 -3.11
N LEU A 304 -15.24 -1.31 -2.03
CA LEU A 304 -14.07 -1.68 -1.24
C LEU A 304 -14.26 -3.04 -0.54
N ARG A 305 -15.43 -3.25 0.08
CA ARG A 305 -15.76 -4.49 0.80
C ARG A 305 -15.98 -5.70 -0.11
N ASP A 306 -16.37 -5.46 -1.36
CA ASP A 306 -16.46 -6.49 -2.40
C ASP A 306 -15.10 -7.08 -2.74
N GLN A 307 -14.02 -6.33 -2.48
CA GLN A 307 -12.64 -6.73 -2.80
C GLN A 307 -11.83 -7.12 -1.56
N ARG A 308 -12.02 -6.43 -0.43
CA ARG A 308 -11.41 -6.76 0.87
C ARG A 308 -12.49 -6.77 1.94
N ALA A 309 -12.90 -7.97 2.33
CA ALA A 309 -13.96 -8.20 3.31
C ALA A 309 -13.73 -7.37 4.59
N SER A 310 -14.82 -6.88 5.17
CA SER A 310 -14.83 -6.15 6.45
C SER A 310 -13.98 -4.86 6.47
N SER A 311 -13.55 -4.35 5.31
CA SER A 311 -12.86 -3.05 5.20
C SER A 311 -13.65 -1.94 5.88
N ILE A 312 -12.95 -1.11 6.66
CA ILE A 312 -13.51 -0.07 7.52
C ILE A 312 -14.55 -0.70 8.47
N ASN A 313 -14.07 -1.23 9.59
CA ASN A 313 -14.84 -2.04 10.54
C ASN A 313 -15.42 -1.25 11.71
N THR A 314 -15.14 0.05 11.82
CA THR A 314 -15.71 0.91 12.86
C THR A 314 -16.31 2.17 12.27
N GLU A 315 -17.34 2.66 12.95
CA GLU A 315 -18.00 3.93 12.65
C GLU A 315 -17.00 5.10 12.64
N SER A 316 -16.12 5.16 13.63
CA SER A 316 -15.11 6.22 13.74
C SER A 316 -14.17 6.28 12.53
N LEU A 317 -13.81 5.13 11.95
CA LEU A 317 -12.98 5.07 10.74
C LEU A 317 -13.75 5.52 9.50
N TYR A 318 -15.06 5.23 9.42
CA TYR A 318 -15.92 5.69 8.33
C TYR A 318 -16.07 7.22 8.34
N VAL A 319 -16.38 7.80 9.50
CA VAL A 319 -16.43 9.26 9.67
C VAL A 319 -15.05 9.88 9.43
N PHE A 320 -13.97 9.21 9.83
CA PHE A 320 -12.60 9.69 9.60
C PHE A 320 -12.21 9.78 8.12
N VAL A 321 -12.77 8.92 7.25
CA VAL A 321 -12.59 9.06 5.80
C VAL A 321 -13.12 10.42 5.35
N VAL A 322 -14.36 10.77 5.73
CA VAL A 322 -14.96 12.07 5.39
C VAL A 322 -14.15 13.22 5.98
N TYR A 323 -13.82 13.14 7.27
CA TYR A 323 -13.00 14.12 7.98
C TYR A 323 -11.68 14.39 7.25
N SER A 324 -10.98 13.34 6.81
CA SER A 324 -9.68 13.45 6.15
C SER A 324 -9.77 14.12 4.78
N VAL A 325 -10.83 13.83 4.02
CA VAL A 325 -11.10 14.50 2.74
C VAL A 325 -11.41 15.98 2.97
N LEU A 326 -12.25 16.31 3.96
CA LEU A 326 -12.52 17.71 4.32
C LEU A 326 -11.24 18.44 4.79
N ASP A 327 -10.35 17.78 5.54
CA ASP A 327 -9.09 18.39 6.01
C ASP A 327 -8.16 18.68 4.82
N TYR A 328 -8.15 17.82 3.80
CA TYR A 328 -7.47 18.10 2.54
C TYR A 328 -8.04 19.32 1.83
N LEU A 329 -9.36 19.36 1.63
CA LEU A 329 -10.02 20.46 0.93
C LEU A 329 -9.83 21.78 1.68
N ARG A 330 -9.94 21.77 3.00
CA ARG A 330 -9.63 22.91 3.88
C ARG A 330 -8.18 23.38 3.75
N ALA A 331 -7.23 22.46 3.64
CA ALA A 331 -5.82 22.81 3.48
C ALA A 331 -5.51 23.35 2.07
N LYS A 332 -6.18 22.84 1.04
CA LYS A 332 -5.98 23.23 -0.36
C LYS A 332 -6.70 24.53 -0.73
N PHE A 333 -7.91 24.74 -0.20
CA PHE A 333 -8.75 25.92 -0.46
C PHE A 333 -9.18 26.58 0.86
N PRO A 334 -8.23 27.14 1.63
CA PRO A 334 -8.50 27.63 2.97
C PRO A 334 -9.48 28.81 3.01
N THR A 335 -9.48 29.68 2.01
CA THR A 335 -10.41 30.82 1.92
C THR A 335 -11.86 30.38 1.73
N LYS A 336 -12.09 29.21 1.12
CA LYS A 336 -13.43 28.71 0.79
C LYS A 336 -14.01 27.77 1.85
N TYR A 337 -13.20 26.85 2.37
CA TYR A 337 -13.73 25.75 3.21
C TYR A 337 -13.33 25.80 4.68
N LYS A 338 -12.40 26.67 5.10
CA LYS A 338 -11.90 26.67 6.49
C LYS A 338 -12.99 26.97 7.51
N GLU A 339 -13.78 28.01 7.29
CA GLU A 339 -14.88 28.38 8.19
C GLU A 339 -16.07 27.43 8.02
N LYS A 340 -16.44 27.14 6.77
CA LYS A 340 -17.57 26.27 6.39
C LYS A 340 -17.50 24.90 7.07
N THR A 341 -16.31 24.30 7.13
CA THR A 341 -16.13 22.96 7.70
C THR A 341 -15.90 22.95 9.22
N GLN A 342 -15.67 24.10 9.86
CA GLN A 342 -15.18 24.15 11.24
C GLN A 342 -16.09 23.42 12.25
N GLY A 343 -17.42 23.56 12.11
CA GLY A 343 -18.39 22.84 12.96
C GLY A 343 -18.23 21.32 12.90
N PHE A 344 -18.10 20.75 11.70
CA PHE A 344 -17.87 19.31 11.52
C PHE A 344 -16.60 18.83 12.25
N PHE A 345 -15.53 19.63 12.20
CA PHE A 345 -14.27 19.28 12.86
C PHE A 345 -14.38 19.32 14.38
N ASP A 346 -15.18 20.23 14.92
CA ASP A 346 -15.35 20.36 16.37
C ASP A 346 -16.24 19.24 16.92
N ASP A 347 -17.30 18.88 16.21
CA ASP A 347 -18.13 17.70 16.52
C ASP A 347 -17.30 16.41 16.50
N PHE A 348 -16.44 16.24 15.50
CA PHE A 348 -15.57 15.08 15.38
C PHE A 348 -14.57 14.98 16.54
N LYS A 349 -13.98 16.12 16.95
CA LYS A 349 -13.06 16.16 18.11
C LYS A 349 -13.75 15.78 19.40
N ALA A 350 -14.97 16.25 19.62
CA ALA A 350 -15.75 15.95 20.83
C ALA A 350 -15.98 14.43 20.97
N ILE A 351 -16.33 13.76 19.87
CA ILE A 351 -16.53 12.29 19.87
C ILE A 351 -15.23 11.55 20.17
N ARG A 352 -14.11 12.01 19.62
CA ARG A 352 -12.80 11.37 19.86
C ARG A 352 -12.38 11.44 21.32
N GLN A 353 -12.68 12.54 22.01
CA GLN A 353 -12.36 12.72 23.43
C GLN A 353 -13.21 11.83 24.36
N LEU A 354 -14.38 11.38 23.91
CA LEU A 354 -15.23 10.44 24.66
C LEU A 354 -14.79 8.97 24.50
N GLN A 355 -13.91 8.66 23.54
CA GLN A 355 -13.45 7.31 23.21
C GLN A 355 -12.04 6.97 23.73
N THR A 356 -11.31 7.99 24.20
CA THR A 356 -10.02 7.87 24.91
C THR A 356 -10.25 7.88 26.41
#